data_AF-A0A544XJH1-F1
#
_entry.id   AF-A0A544XJH1-F1
#
_cell.length_a   1.000
_cell.length_b   1.000
_cell.length_c   1.000
_cell.angle_alpha   90.00
_cell.angle_beta   90.00
_cell.angle_gamma   90.00
#
_symmetry.space_group_name_H-M   'P 1'
#
loop_
_entity.id
_entity.type
_entity.pdbx_description
1 polymer ?
#
loop_
_entity_poly.entity_id
_entity_poly.type
_entity_poly.pdbx_seq_one_letter_code
_entity_poly.pdbx_strand_id
1 'polypeptide(L)' 'MSQPGEIDELKARLDATERQVSTLAEAVRVLAGGLEGGPLEDPAQSRPEHAARLAHELLLAAGLIRPEEREGP' A
#
# COMPACT_ATOMS: atom_id res chain seq x y z
N MET A 1 2.66 -24.10 -28.34
CA MET A 1 2.16 -24.75 -27.12
C MET A 1 3.02 -24.25 -25.99
N SER A 2 2.51 -23.41 -25.08
CA SER A 2 3.28 -22.92 -23.93
C SER A 2 3.69 -24.10 -23.05
N GLN A 3 4.93 -24.09 -22.55
CA GLN A 3 5.41 -25.17 -21.69
C GLN A 3 4.71 -25.09 -20.33
N PRO A 4 4.41 -26.22 -19.67
CA PRO A 4 3.69 -26.22 -18.39
C PRO A 4 4.36 -25.36 -17.31
N GLY A 5 5.70 -25.31 -17.27
CA GLY A 5 6.44 -24.45 -16.33
C GLY A 5 6.30 -22.94 -16.60
N GLU A 6 6.10 -22.54 -17.86
CA GLU A 6 5.88 -21.14 -18.23
C GLU A 6 4.51 -20.64 -17.74
N ILE A 7 3.49 -21.50 -17.81
CA ILE A 7 2.13 -21.18 -17.33
C ILE A 7 2.15 -21.02 -15.81
N ASP A 8 2.86 -21.88 -15.08
CA ASP A 8 2.95 -21.82 -13.62
C ASP A 8 3.72 -20.58 -13.15
N GLU A 9 4.79 -20.19 -13.87
CA GLU A 9 5.50 -18.93 -13.61
C GLU A 9 4.62 -17.71 -13.85
N LEU A 10 3.86 -17.69 -14.94
CA LEU A 10 2.92 -16.62 -15.25
C LEU A 10 1.82 -16.49 -14.20
N LYS A 11 1.29 -17.61 -13.69
CA LYS A 11 0.31 -17.61 -12.59
C LYS A 11 0.92 -17.04 -11.31
N ALA A 12 2.12 -17.48 -10.93
CA ALA A 12 2.79 -16.96 -9.73
C ALA A 12 3.01 -15.44 -9.81
N ARG A 13 3.41 -14.94 -11.00
CA ARG A 13 3.57 -13.51 -11.26
C ARG A 13 2.23 -12.75 -11.22
N LEU A 14 1.17 -13.33 -11.77
CA LEU A 14 -0.17 -12.75 -11.71
C LEU A 14 -0.65 -12.66 -10.26
N ASP A 15 -0.56 -13.75 -9.50
CA ASP A 15 -0.98 -13.78 -8.10
C ASP A 15 -0.22 -12.77 -7.23
N ALA A 16 1.08 -12.58 -7.50
CA ALA A 16 1.87 -11.56 -6.84
C ALA A 16 1.39 -10.15 -7.22
N THR A 17 1.13 -9.91 -8.51
CA THR A 17 0.65 -8.61 -9.01
C THR A 17 -0.73 -8.27 -8.45
N GLU A 18 -1.65 -9.23 -8.39
CA GLU A 18 -3.00 -9.04 -7.83
C GLU A 18 -2.93 -8.65 -6.35
N ARG A 19 -2.07 -9.32 -5.58
CA ARG A 19 -1.82 -8.97 -4.17
C ARG A 19 -1.28 -7.55 -4.04
N GLN A 20 -0.29 -7.18 -4.85
CA GLN A 20 0.29 -5.83 -4.87
C GLN A 20 -0.75 -4.74 -5.20
N VAL A 21 -1.58 -4.96 -6.22
CA VAL A 21 -2.65 -4.03 -6.61
C VAL A 21 -3.70 -3.90 -5.49
N SER A 22 -4.06 -5.01 -4.84
CA SER A 22 -5.01 -5.00 -3.73
C SER A 22 -4.50 -4.16 -2.55
N THR A 23 -3.24 -4.36 -2.15
CA THR A 23 -2.61 -3.56 -1.08
C THR A 23 -2.53 -2.08 -1.47
N LEU A 24 -2.17 -1.77 -2.71
CA LEU A 24 -2.11 -0.38 -3.17
C LEU A 24 -3.49 0.29 -3.10
N ALA A 25 -4.54 -0.41 -3.52
CA ALA A 25 -5.90 0.10 -3.43
C ALA A 25 -6.32 0.36 -1.97
N GLU A 26 -5.87 -0.47 -1.03
CA GLU A 26 -6.13 -0.26 0.40
C GLU A 26 -5.40 0.95 0.96
N ALA A 27 -4.11 1.10 0.64
CA ALA A 27 -3.32 2.27 1.03
C ALA A 27 -3.95 3.58 0.49
N VAL A 28 -4.43 3.58 -0.75
CA VAL A 28 -5.13 4.74 -1.35
C VAL A 28 -6.44 5.05 -0.60
N ARG A 29 -7.22 4.04 -0.22
CA ARG A 29 -8.45 4.25 0.57
C ARG A 29 -8.16 4.86 1.94
N VAL A 30 -7.11 4.39 2.61
CA VAL A 30 -6.68 4.95 3.90
C VAL A 30 -6.31 6.42 3.75
N LEU A 31 -5.52 6.76 2.73
CA LEU A 31 -5.13 8.15 2.44
C LEU A 31 -6.35 9.02 2.14
N ALA A 32 -7.26 8.56 1.28
CA ALA A 32 -8.48 9.28 0.97
C ALA A 32 -9.32 9.55 2.22
N GLY A 33 -9.53 8.55 3.08
CA GLY A 33 -10.25 8.73 4.34
C GLY A 33 -9.57 9.70 5.32
N GLY A 34 -8.23 9.79 5.29
CA GLY A 34 -7.48 10.79 6.04
C GLY A 34 -7.65 12.23 5.53
N LEU A 35 -7.99 12.40 4.24
CA LEU A 35 -8.20 13.69 3.59
C LEU A 35 -9.67 14.12 3.59
N GLU A 36 -10.61 13.18 3.64
CA GLU A 36 -12.07 13.40 3.61
C GLU A 36 -12.66 13.84 4.97
N GLY A 37 -12.00 14.77 5.68
CA GLY A 37 -12.51 15.32 6.95
C GLY A 37 -13.94 15.87 6.83
N GLY A 38 -14.82 15.47 7.75
CA GLY A 38 -16.19 15.96 7.82
C GLY A 38 -16.27 17.36 8.47
N PRO A 39 -17.28 18.18 8.15
CA PRO A 39 -17.43 19.55 8.71
C PRO A 39 -17.56 19.62 10.23
N LEU A 40 -17.78 18.49 10.90
CA LEU A 40 -18.05 18.37 12.34
C LEU A 40 -16.90 17.73 13.12
N GLU A 41 -15.78 17.43 12.48
CA GLU A 41 -14.67 16.72 13.12
C GLU A 41 -13.60 17.68 13.65
N ASP A 42 -13.01 17.28 14.77
CA ASP A 42 -12.04 18.07 15.52
C ASP A 42 -10.73 18.25 14.72
N PRO A 43 -10.35 19.50 14.37
CA PRO A 43 -9.13 19.78 13.62
C PRO A 43 -7.84 19.47 14.40
N ALA A 44 -7.91 19.20 15.71
CA ALA A 44 -6.75 18.85 16.53
C ALA A 44 -6.28 17.38 16.34
N GLN A 45 -7.06 16.53 15.68
CA GLN A 45 -6.64 15.16 15.34
C GLN A 45 -5.94 15.15 13.99
N SER A 46 -4.63 14.84 13.94
CA SER A 46 -3.84 14.85 12.69
C SER A 46 -4.15 13.65 11.77
N ARG A 47 -5.39 13.60 11.28
CA ARG A 47 -5.91 12.58 10.37
C ARG A 47 -5.03 12.30 9.14
N PRO A 48 -4.54 13.34 8.43
CA PRO A 48 -3.68 13.11 7.28
C PRO A 48 -2.36 12.42 7.64
N GLU A 49 -1.76 12.79 8.77
CA GLU A 49 -0.49 12.19 9.23
C GLU A 49 -0.68 10.74 9.67
N HIS A 50 -1.78 10.45 10.39
CA HIS A 50 -2.11 9.09 10.78
C HIS A 50 -2.41 8.20 9.57
N ALA A 51 -3.20 8.69 8.62
CA ALA A 51 -3.50 7.98 7.38
C ALA A 51 -2.24 7.75 6.54
N ALA A 52 -1.36 8.74 6.43
CA ALA A 52 -0.08 8.60 5.74
C ALA A 52 0.80 7.52 6.39
N ARG A 53 0.87 7.51 7.72
CA ARG A 53 1.62 6.47 8.46
C ARG A 53 1.04 5.08 8.22
N LEU A 54 -0.28 4.92 8.35
CA LEU A 54 -0.92 3.63 8.13
C LEU A 54 -0.74 3.13 6.70
N ALA A 55 -0.88 4.01 5.70
CA ALA A 55 -0.62 3.67 4.30
C ALA A 55 0.84 3.25 4.08
N HIS A 56 1.81 3.94 4.71
CA HIS A 56 3.21 3.56 4.67
C HIS A 56 3.44 2.15 5.25
N GLU A 57 2.88 1.85 6.42
CA GLU A 57 2.98 0.51 7.03
C GLU A 57 2.37 -0.59 6.17
N LEU A 58 1.21 -0.34 5.53
CA LEU A 58 0.58 -1.29 4.60
C LEU A 58 1.48 -1.62 3.40
N LEU A 59 2.08 -0.59 2.80
CA LEU A 59 2.98 -0.75 1.66
C LEU A 59 4.29 -1.43 2.08
N LEU A 60 4.80 -1.11 3.27
CA LEU A 60 6.01 -1.73 3.82
C LEU A 60 5.79 -3.22 4.10
N ALA A 61 4.67 -3.59 4.74
CA ALA A 61 4.32 -4.98 5.03
C ALA A 61 4.14 -5.84 3.76
N ALA A 62 3.71 -5.22 2.65
CA ALA A 62 3.63 -5.89 1.35
C ALA A 62 4.94 -5.91 0.56
N GLY A 63 6.02 -5.32 1.09
CA GLY A 63 7.31 -5.21 0.40
C GLY A 63 7.27 -4.32 -0.85
N LEU A 64 6.25 -3.45 -0.96
CA LEU A 64 6.06 -2.53 -2.08
C LEU A 64 6.95 -1.30 -1.99
N ILE A 65 7.34 -0.94 -0.76
CA ILE A 65 8.34 0.07 -0.48
C ILE A 65 9.42 -0.55 0.40
N ARG A 66 10.65 -0.08 0.23
CA ARG A 66 11.74 -0.44 1.14
C ARG A 66 11.70 0.54 2.31
N PRO A 67 12.03 0.10 3.54
CA PRO A 67 12.35 1.07 4.58
C PRO A 67 13.49 1.91 4.03
N GLU A 68 13.30 3.23 3.96
CA GLU A 68 14.36 4.15 3.56
C GLU A 68 15.61 3.74 4.36
N GLU A 69 16.70 3.34 3.70
CA GLU A 69 18.01 3.31 4.36
C GLU A 69 18.20 4.74 4.83
N ARG A 70 18.08 4.98 6.14
CA ARG A 70 18.39 6.28 6.72
C ARG A 70 19.81 6.58 6.28
N GLU A 71 19.97 7.46 5.28
CA GLU A 71 21.19 8.23 5.10
C GLU A 71 21.37 8.99 6.43
N GLY A 72 22.15 8.39 7.33
CA GLY A 72 22.78 9.13 8.41
C GLY A 72 24.14 9.64 7.92
N PRO A 73 24.83 10.50 8.68
CA PRO A 73 24.43 11.25 9.88
C PRO A 73 23.96 12.68 9.60
#